data_AF-A0A520K1H3-F1
#
_entry.id   AF-A0A520K1H3-F1
#
_cell.length_a   1.000
_cell.length_b   1.000
_cell.length_c   1.000
_cell.angle_alpha   90.00
_cell.angle_beta   90.00
_cell.angle_gamma   90.00
#
_symmetry.space_group_name_H-M   'P 1'
#
loop_
_entity.id
_entity.type
_entity.pdbx_description
1 polymer ?
#
loop_
_entity_poly.entity_id
_entity_poly.type
_entity_poly.pdbx_seq_one_letter_code
_entity_poly.pdbx_strand_id
1 'polypeptide(L)'
;MKNGLILLAMIVILSVVPSACADAIIIDHTCTNLSEVPDEWVVKAKDTFNLSYGHTSHGSQIVTGINNIKNSAGSLYWYDRDGTLGGLSLHDRTPSGDLGNPDRHTWESRTRTMLDDPDNDRNVVMWSWCGQAATSQENMQVYIDLMSGLEADYPDVLFIYMTGHLNGGGEDGALNQRNNQIRDHCIANNSVLFDFADIESYDPDGNYFLDRGATDSCNYDGGNWADEWCSVNPGDLCASCSCAHSKPLNCNLKGRAFWWMMARLAGWDGRSDSQPEQLICGDVTDDGAVNTVDLVLLLKHCVSPAGNPIAHECTGDIDGNGHISTLDVLLLIGSIADPDAHPLSCGC
;
A
#
# COMPACT_ATOMS: atom_id res chain seq x y z
N MET A 1 -8.58 50.99 -31.04
CA MET A 1 -7.93 49.65 -31.09
C MET A 1 -6.77 49.68 -30.12
N LYS A 2 -6.59 48.64 -29.27
CA LYS A 2 -5.85 48.62 -27.99
C LYS A 2 -6.79 48.91 -26.82
N ASN A 3 -7.35 47.82 -26.27
CA ASN A 3 -7.96 47.65 -24.93
C ASN A 3 -8.67 46.29 -24.80
N GLY A 4 -8.57 45.40 -25.80
CA GLY A 4 -9.22 44.08 -25.80
C GLY A 4 -8.26 42.88 -25.88
N LEU A 5 -6.97 43.05 -25.53
CA LEU A 5 -5.96 41.98 -25.70
C LEU A 5 -5.24 41.56 -24.41
N ILE A 6 -5.71 42.01 -23.24
CA ILE A 6 -5.09 41.68 -21.94
C ILE A 6 -6.03 40.81 -21.06
N LEU A 7 -7.30 40.66 -21.44
CA LEU A 7 -8.27 39.88 -20.66
C LEU A 7 -8.49 38.44 -21.16
N LEU A 8 -7.74 37.98 -22.17
CA LEU A 8 -7.83 36.60 -22.70
C LEU A 8 -6.64 35.70 -22.30
N ALA A 9 -5.64 36.23 -21.60
CA ALA A 9 -4.49 35.45 -21.11
C ALA A 9 -4.64 35.03 -19.63
N MET A 10 -5.69 35.47 -18.93
CA MET A 10 -5.92 35.22 -17.50
C MET A 10 -6.96 34.12 -17.20
N ILE A 11 -7.47 33.41 -18.21
CA ILE A 11 -8.53 32.38 -18.04
C ILE A 11 -8.11 30.98 -18.57
N VAL A 12 -6.88 30.78 -19.07
CA VAL A 12 -6.41 29.44 -19.54
C VAL A 12 -5.03 29.07 -19.01
N ILE A 13 -4.75 29.39 -17.74
CA ILE A 13 -3.66 28.74 -16.97
C ILE A 13 -4.21 28.37 -15.58
N LEU A 14 -5.40 27.78 -15.56
CA LEU A 14 -5.98 27.17 -14.36
C LEU A 14 -6.47 25.76 -14.68
N SER A 15 -5.59 24.92 -15.23
CA SER A 15 -5.85 23.48 -15.39
C SER A 15 -4.61 22.71 -15.87
N VAL A 16 -3.44 22.98 -15.29
CA VAL A 16 -2.37 21.99 -15.24
C VAL A 16 -1.74 22.08 -13.86
N VAL A 17 -2.56 21.82 -12.83
CA VAL A 17 -2.00 21.29 -11.60
C VAL A 17 -1.48 19.92 -12.04
N PRO A 18 -0.18 19.61 -11.94
CA PRO A 18 0.24 18.23 -12.03
C PRO A 18 -0.57 17.53 -10.95
N SER A 19 -1.45 16.60 -11.32
CA SER A 19 -1.82 15.58 -10.33
C SER A 19 -0.48 15.05 -9.85
N ALA A 20 -0.17 15.23 -8.57
CA ALA A 20 0.82 14.37 -7.94
C ALA A 20 0.32 12.96 -8.28
N CYS A 21 1.04 12.26 -9.16
CA CYS A 21 0.77 10.86 -9.38
C CYS A 21 1.01 10.23 -8.02
N ALA A 22 -0.05 9.88 -7.30
CA ALA A 22 0.09 9.12 -6.07
C ALA A 22 0.84 7.84 -6.45
N ASP A 23 1.89 7.49 -5.71
CA ASP A 23 2.62 6.24 -5.93
C ASP A 23 1.74 5.04 -5.59
N ALA A 24 2.10 3.87 -6.12
CA ALA A 24 1.43 2.62 -5.78
C ALA A 24 1.38 2.39 -4.27
N ILE A 25 0.22 1.96 -3.75
CA ILE A 25 0.10 1.57 -2.34
C ILE A 25 0.27 0.06 -2.26
N ILE A 26 1.46 -0.38 -1.86
CA ILE A 26 1.78 -1.80 -1.67
C ILE A 26 1.74 -2.14 -0.19
N ILE A 27 0.93 -3.14 0.16
CA ILE A 27 0.73 -3.60 1.54
C ILE A 27 1.33 -4.98 1.66
N ASP A 28 2.50 -5.03 2.28
CA ASP A 28 3.39 -6.20 2.34
C ASP A 28 3.73 -6.58 3.80
N HIS A 29 4.74 -7.43 4.02
CA HIS A 29 5.14 -7.86 5.37
C HIS A 29 5.57 -6.71 6.31
N THR A 30 6.03 -5.59 5.76
CA THR A 30 6.43 -4.40 6.55
C THR A 30 5.24 -3.62 7.09
N CYS A 31 4.05 -3.85 6.54
CA CYS A 31 2.83 -3.11 6.86
C CYS A 31 2.03 -3.73 8.03
N THR A 32 2.68 -4.40 8.99
CA THR A 32 1.98 -5.21 10.02
C THR A 32 2.03 -4.62 11.43
N ASN A 33 2.78 -3.53 11.65
CA ASN A 33 2.93 -2.92 12.97
C ASN A 33 1.88 -1.82 13.24
N LEU A 34 0.75 -2.19 13.84
CA LEU A 34 -0.32 -1.22 14.13
C LEU A 34 0.04 -0.11 15.11
N SER A 35 1.13 -0.21 15.89
CA SER A 35 1.53 0.91 16.75
C SER A 35 2.04 2.12 15.96
N GLU A 36 2.37 1.93 14.69
CA GLU A 36 2.83 3.00 13.81
C GLU A 36 1.67 3.75 13.14
N VAL A 37 0.46 3.17 13.15
CA VAL A 37 -0.73 3.74 12.51
C VAL A 37 -1.40 4.71 13.48
N PRO A 38 -1.44 6.02 13.20
CA PRO A 38 -2.16 6.96 14.06
C PRO A 38 -3.67 6.67 14.05
N ASP A 39 -4.30 6.71 15.23
CA ASP A 39 -5.72 6.40 15.43
C ASP A 39 -6.64 7.22 14.50
N GLU A 40 -6.28 8.47 14.20
CA GLU A 40 -7.06 9.36 13.34
C GLU A 40 -7.23 8.82 11.92
N TRP A 41 -6.24 8.11 11.39
CA TRP A 41 -6.32 7.51 10.06
C TRP A 41 -7.19 6.26 10.05
N VAL A 42 -7.19 5.50 11.15
CA VAL A 42 -8.14 4.40 11.35
C VAL A 42 -9.57 4.94 11.44
N VAL A 43 -9.79 6.01 12.20
CA VAL A 43 -11.11 6.66 12.30
C VAL A 43 -11.56 7.20 10.94
N LYS A 44 -10.69 7.93 10.24
CA LYS A 44 -10.98 8.47 8.91
C LYS A 44 -11.30 7.35 7.91
N ALA A 45 -10.59 6.22 7.96
CA ALA A 45 -10.88 5.08 7.11
C ALA A 45 -12.30 4.53 7.33
N LYS A 46 -12.73 4.39 8.60
CA LYS A 46 -14.08 3.92 8.95
C LYS A 46 -15.17 4.87 8.46
N ASP A 47 -14.91 6.17 8.51
CA ASP A 47 -15.86 7.20 8.05
C ASP A 47 -15.92 7.33 6.52
N THR A 48 -14.86 6.90 5.83
CA THR A 48 -14.71 7.08 4.37
C THR A 48 -15.12 5.84 3.58
N PHE A 49 -14.85 4.64 4.10
CA PHE A 49 -14.89 3.43 3.29
C PHE A 49 -16.01 2.45 3.66
N ASN A 50 -16.69 2.01 2.61
CA ASN A 50 -17.67 0.95 2.58
C ASN A 50 -17.11 -0.18 1.70
N LEU A 51 -16.47 -1.15 2.34
CA LEU A 51 -15.73 -2.20 1.66
C LEU A 51 -16.65 -3.37 1.26
N SER A 52 -16.41 -3.91 0.08
CA SER A 52 -16.92 -5.20 -0.38
C SER A 52 -15.74 -6.16 -0.60
N TYR A 53 -15.77 -7.33 0.05
CA TYR A 53 -14.69 -8.30 -0.02
C TYR A 53 -15.19 -9.67 -0.49
N GLY A 54 -14.92 -9.98 -1.76
CA GLY A 54 -15.30 -11.26 -2.37
C GLY A 54 -14.21 -12.32 -2.18
N HIS A 55 -14.52 -13.41 -1.46
CA HIS A 55 -13.54 -14.49 -1.27
C HIS A 55 -14.16 -15.82 -0.84
N THR A 56 -13.35 -16.88 -0.94
CA THR A 56 -13.65 -18.22 -0.39
C THR A 56 -12.79 -18.52 0.84
N SER A 57 -12.00 -19.60 0.85
CA SER A 57 -11.38 -20.12 2.06
C SER A 57 -10.12 -19.34 2.48
N HIS A 58 -9.14 -19.18 1.60
CA HIS A 58 -7.91 -18.42 1.90
C HIS A 58 -8.16 -16.96 2.25
N GLY A 59 -9.04 -16.26 1.53
CA GLY A 59 -9.35 -14.85 1.87
C GLY A 59 -9.96 -14.66 3.26
N SER A 60 -10.58 -15.70 3.86
CA SER A 60 -11.10 -15.61 5.23
C SER A 60 -10.02 -15.43 6.29
N GLN A 61 -8.75 -15.62 5.94
CA GLN A 61 -7.62 -15.36 6.83
C GLN A 61 -7.54 -13.89 7.26
N ILE A 62 -7.80 -12.93 6.36
CA ILE A 62 -7.84 -11.49 6.72
C ILE A 62 -8.93 -11.24 7.76
N VAL A 63 -10.15 -11.72 7.48
CA VAL A 63 -11.32 -11.56 8.36
C VAL A 63 -11.07 -12.21 9.72
N THR A 64 -10.40 -13.36 9.74
CA THR A 64 -9.98 -14.03 10.99
C THR A 64 -8.98 -13.18 11.76
N GLY A 65 -7.99 -12.59 11.08
CA GLY A 65 -7.02 -11.69 11.68
C GLY A 65 -7.63 -10.43 12.30
N ILE A 66 -8.47 -9.71 11.54
CA ILE A 66 -9.12 -8.49 12.05
C ILE A 66 -10.07 -8.80 13.22
N ASN A 67 -10.68 -9.99 13.26
CA ASN A 67 -11.50 -10.41 14.41
C ASN A 67 -10.68 -10.54 15.71
N ASN A 68 -9.40 -10.90 15.63
CA ASN A 68 -8.56 -11.02 16.83
C ASN A 68 -8.24 -9.68 17.48
N ILE A 69 -8.31 -8.57 16.73
CA ILE A 69 -8.03 -7.20 17.22
C ILE A 69 -9.27 -6.30 17.29
N LYS A 70 -10.41 -6.75 16.76
CA LYS A 70 -11.69 -6.03 16.70
C LYS A 70 -12.19 -5.51 18.06
N ASN A 71 -11.93 -6.27 19.13
CA ASN A 71 -12.36 -5.98 20.50
C ASN A 71 -13.89 -5.72 20.60
N SER A 72 -14.34 -4.98 21.61
CA SER A 72 -15.74 -4.68 21.88
C SER A 72 -16.32 -3.66 20.90
N ALA A 73 -17.65 -3.65 20.76
CA ALA A 73 -18.33 -2.73 19.87
C ALA A 73 -17.99 -1.26 20.14
N GLY A 74 -17.62 -0.51 19.10
CA GLY A 74 -17.13 0.86 19.20
C GLY A 74 -15.63 1.02 19.50
N SER A 75 -14.86 -0.07 19.62
CA SER A 75 -13.39 0.00 19.71
C SER A 75 -12.77 0.56 18.41
N LEU A 76 -11.50 0.95 18.47
CA LEU A 76 -10.78 1.55 17.33
C LEU A 76 -10.89 0.70 16.04
N TYR A 77 -10.58 -0.59 16.14
CA TYR A 77 -10.65 -1.58 15.06
C TYR A 77 -12.01 -2.29 14.95
N TRP A 78 -13.08 -1.69 15.48
CA TRP A 78 -14.42 -2.25 15.30
C TRP A 78 -14.80 -2.20 13.82
N TYR A 79 -15.41 -3.29 13.36
CA TYR A 79 -16.02 -3.38 12.03
C TYR A 79 -17.25 -4.26 12.11
N ASP A 80 -18.24 -4.02 11.27
CA ASP A 80 -19.35 -4.92 11.03
C ASP A 80 -19.87 -4.71 9.62
N ARG A 81 -20.98 -5.35 9.28
CA ARG A 81 -21.52 -5.27 7.92
C ARG A 81 -21.93 -3.84 7.56
N ASP A 82 -22.57 -3.13 8.48
CA ASP A 82 -23.26 -1.88 8.21
C ASP A 82 -22.50 -0.66 8.80
N GLY A 83 -21.28 -0.86 9.28
CA GLY A 83 -20.45 0.20 9.89
C GLY A 83 -21.02 0.74 11.21
N THR A 84 -21.79 -0.08 11.93
CA THR A 84 -22.49 0.41 13.12
C THR A 84 -21.52 0.79 14.24
N LEU A 85 -21.93 1.70 15.11
CA LEU A 85 -21.13 2.17 16.26
C LEU A 85 -19.77 2.77 15.84
N GLY A 86 -19.69 3.39 14.66
CA GLY A 86 -18.46 3.99 14.14
C GLY A 86 -17.43 2.94 13.73
N GLY A 87 -17.88 1.76 13.31
CA GLY A 87 -17.06 0.69 12.76
C GLY A 87 -16.85 0.83 11.25
N LEU A 88 -15.84 0.15 10.72
CA LEU A 88 -15.71 -0.01 9.27
C LEU A 88 -16.87 -0.85 8.74
N SER A 89 -17.53 -0.41 7.65
CA SER A 89 -18.51 -1.22 6.95
C SER A 89 -17.80 -2.21 6.01
N LEU A 90 -17.94 -3.51 6.30
CA LEU A 90 -17.35 -4.60 5.52
C LEU A 90 -18.42 -5.62 5.11
N HIS A 91 -18.76 -5.62 3.82
CA HIS A 91 -19.53 -6.70 3.22
C HIS A 91 -18.63 -7.91 2.96
N ASP A 92 -18.46 -8.73 3.99
CA ASP A 92 -17.74 -9.99 3.93
C ASP A 92 -18.41 -10.99 2.95
N ARG A 93 -17.61 -11.70 2.17
CA ARG A 93 -18.03 -12.65 1.11
C ARG A 93 -19.01 -12.07 0.10
N THR A 94 -18.88 -10.78 -0.20
CA THR A 94 -19.75 -10.07 -1.14
C THR A 94 -18.88 -9.35 -2.19
N PRO A 95 -19.20 -9.47 -3.50
CA PRO A 95 -20.12 -10.45 -4.06
C PRO A 95 -19.69 -11.88 -3.73
N SER A 96 -20.64 -12.80 -3.58
CA SER A 96 -20.31 -14.21 -3.32
C SER A 96 -19.60 -14.79 -4.53
N GLY A 97 -18.53 -15.55 -4.33
CA GLY A 97 -17.81 -16.20 -5.42
C GLY A 97 -16.37 -16.53 -5.08
N ASP A 98 -15.66 -16.98 -6.10
CA ASP A 98 -14.26 -17.35 -6.02
C ASP A 98 -13.51 -16.65 -7.16
N LEU A 99 -12.41 -15.97 -6.83
CA LEU A 99 -11.60 -15.27 -7.81
C LEU A 99 -10.93 -16.31 -8.72
N GLY A 100 -11.36 -16.37 -9.98
CA GLY A 100 -10.84 -17.31 -10.97
C GLY A 100 -11.77 -18.48 -11.34
N ASN A 101 -12.84 -18.73 -10.58
CA ASN A 101 -13.80 -19.82 -10.81
C ASN A 101 -15.25 -19.29 -10.91
N PRO A 102 -16.13 -19.78 -11.80
CA PRO A 102 -15.97 -20.94 -12.71
C PRO A 102 -15.02 -20.74 -13.89
N ASP A 103 -14.77 -19.50 -14.31
CA ASP A 103 -14.27 -19.22 -15.65
C ASP A 103 -13.31 -18.02 -15.76
N ARG A 104 -12.83 -17.49 -14.63
CA ARG A 104 -12.00 -16.27 -14.52
C ARG A 104 -12.68 -14.94 -14.86
N HIS A 105 -13.94 -14.96 -15.30
CA HIS A 105 -14.70 -13.75 -15.69
C HIS A 105 -15.91 -13.49 -14.79
N THR A 106 -16.57 -14.53 -14.29
CA THR A 106 -17.83 -14.43 -13.54
C THR A 106 -17.75 -13.48 -12.32
N TRP A 107 -16.61 -13.41 -11.64
CA TRP A 107 -16.41 -12.52 -10.48
C TRP A 107 -16.49 -11.04 -10.88
N GLU A 108 -16.00 -10.68 -12.06
CA GLU A 108 -16.04 -9.31 -12.58
C GLU A 108 -17.49 -8.92 -12.87
N SER A 109 -18.25 -9.79 -13.54
CA SER A 109 -19.66 -9.50 -13.84
C SER A 109 -20.52 -9.40 -12.59
N ARG A 110 -20.20 -10.17 -11.55
CA ARG A 110 -20.82 -10.05 -10.22
C ARG A 110 -20.46 -8.73 -9.53
N THR A 111 -19.24 -8.26 -9.71
CA THR A 111 -18.78 -6.96 -9.20
C THR A 111 -19.56 -5.83 -9.87
N ARG A 112 -19.67 -5.85 -11.20
CA ARG A 112 -20.51 -4.87 -11.94
C ARG A 112 -21.95 -4.89 -11.50
N THR A 113 -22.55 -6.09 -11.41
CA THR A 113 -23.94 -6.25 -10.96
C THR A 113 -24.17 -5.64 -9.58
N MET A 114 -23.20 -5.80 -8.66
CA MET A 114 -23.27 -5.17 -7.34
C MET A 114 -23.13 -3.65 -7.41
N LEU A 115 -22.14 -3.13 -8.16
CA LEU A 115 -21.88 -1.69 -8.25
C LEU A 115 -22.97 -0.93 -9.02
N ASP A 116 -23.62 -1.58 -9.99
CA ASP A 116 -24.73 -1.02 -10.78
C ASP A 116 -26.08 -1.06 -10.04
N ASP A 117 -26.17 -1.74 -8.90
CA ASP A 117 -27.37 -1.76 -8.09
C ASP A 117 -27.62 -0.34 -7.52
N PRO A 118 -28.81 0.26 -7.73
CA PRO A 118 -29.09 1.62 -7.23
C PRO A 118 -29.03 1.75 -5.71
N ASP A 119 -29.13 0.65 -4.96
CA ASP A 119 -29.01 0.63 -3.51
C ASP A 119 -27.56 0.34 -3.03
N ASN A 120 -26.59 0.21 -3.95
CA ASN A 120 -25.18 0.00 -3.62
C ASN A 120 -24.52 1.28 -3.11
N ASP A 121 -23.82 1.14 -1.98
CA ASP A 121 -23.05 2.19 -1.32
C ASP A 121 -21.56 1.81 -1.17
N ARG A 122 -21.12 0.74 -1.85
CA ARG A 122 -19.74 0.25 -1.79
C ARG A 122 -18.82 1.14 -2.63
N ASN A 123 -17.75 1.63 -2.03
CA ASN A 123 -16.74 2.46 -2.69
C ASN A 123 -15.32 1.87 -2.64
N VAL A 124 -15.17 0.68 -2.04
CA VAL A 124 -13.93 -0.11 -2.12
C VAL A 124 -14.31 -1.55 -2.45
N VAL A 125 -13.61 -2.15 -3.41
CA VAL A 125 -13.79 -3.55 -3.81
C VAL A 125 -12.45 -4.28 -3.75
N MET A 126 -12.48 -5.44 -3.10
CA MET A 126 -11.35 -6.34 -3.01
C MET A 126 -11.81 -7.77 -3.30
N TRP A 127 -10.98 -8.54 -3.98
CA TRP A 127 -11.18 -9.97 -4.16
C TRP A 127 -9.95 -10.75 -3.70
N SER A 128 -10.15 -12.00 -3.28
CA SER A 128 -9.06 -12.88 -2.91
C SER A 128 -9.06 -14.19 -3.68
N TRP A 129 -7.86 -14.60 -4.07
CA TRP A 129 -7.58 -15.90 -4.64
C TRP A 129 -7.73 -17.01 -3.60
N CYS A 130 -8.23 -18.18 -4.04
CA CYS A 130 -8.14 -19.40 -3.22
C CYS A 130 -6.96 -20.26 -3.65
N GLY A 131 -6.89 -20.68 -4.91
CA GLY A 131 -5.77 -21.43 -5.48
C GLY A 131 -5.59 -21.21 -7.00
N GLN A 132 -6.46 -20.39 -7.59
CA GLN A 132 -6.57 -20.18 -9.05
C GLN A 132 -5.48 -19.25 -9.59
N ALA A 133 -4.76 -18.54 -8.72
CA ALA A 133 -3.59 -17.74 -9.08
C ALA A 133 -2.43 -18.60 -9.60
N ALA A 134 -2.39 -19.89 -9.26
CA ALA A 134 -1.43 -20.84 -9.82
C ALA A 134 -1.84 -21.20 -11.26
N THR A 135 -1.57 -20.29 -12.19
CA THR A 135 -2.07 -20.34 -13.56
C THR A 135 -1.02 -19.84 -14.55
N SER A 136 -1.33 -19.88 -15.85
CA SER A 136 -0.46 -19.34 -16.90
C SER A 136 -0.40 -17.81 -16.88
N GLN A 137 0.60 -17.24 -17.56
CA GLN A 137 0.76 -15.80 -17.72
C GLN A 137 -0.44 -15.14 -18.39
N GLU A 138 -1.00 -15.76 -19.42
CA GLU A 138 -2.14 -15.24 -20.17
C GLU A 138 -3.38 -15.18 -19.28
N ASN A 139 -3.60 -16.23 -18.49
CA ASN A 139 -4.73 -16.28 -17.57
C ASN A 139 -4.60 -15.28 -16.42
N MET A 140 -3.38 -14.98 -15.98
CA MET A 140 -3.16 -13.92 -14.99
C MET A 140 -3.32 -12.53 -15.62
N GLN A 141 -2.94 -12.37 -16.89
CA GLN A 141 -3.23 -11.13 -17.63
C GLN A 141 -4.73 -10.86 -17.72
N VAL A 142 -5.57 -11.90 -17.90
CA VAL A 142 -7.03 -11.74 -17.87
C VAL A 142 -7.51 -11.10 -16.56
N TYR A 143 -6.96 -11.51 -15.40
CA TYR A 143 -7.32 -10.88 -14.13
C TYR A 143 -6.92 -9.40 -14.09
N ILE A 144 -5.70 -9.08 -14.52
CA ILE A 144 -5.19 -7.72 -14.56
C ILE A 144 -6.06 -6.84 -15.47
N ASP A 145 -6.37 -7.31 -16.68
CA ASP A 145 -7.18 -6.59 -17.65
C ASP A 145 -8.61 -6.34 -17.14
N LEU A 146 -9.21 -7.34 -16.46
CA LEU A 146 -10.55 -7.19 -15.87
C LEU A 146 -10.56 -6.19 -14.69
N MET A 147 -9.55 -6.22 -13.83
CA MET A 147 -9.41 -5.24 -12.76
C MET A 147 -9.24 -3.82 -13.32
N SER A 148 -8.37 -3.63 -14.32
CA SER A 148 -8.20 -2.31 -14.95
C SER A 148 -9.45 -1.85 -15.71
N GLY A 149 -10.22 -2.79 -16.28
CA GLY A 149 -11.54 -2.48 -16.84
C GLY A 149 -12.53 -1.99 -15.77
N LEU A 150 -12.53 -2.59 -14.59
CA LEU A 150 -13.36 -2.13 -13.46
C LEU A 150 -12.93 -0.74 -12.97
N GLU A 151 -11.63 -0.48 -12.83
CA GLU A 151 -11.11 0.85 -12.48
C GLU A 151 -11.55 1.92 -13.48
N ALA A 152 -11.50 1.61 -14.79
CA ALA A 152 -11.89 2.54 -15.83
C ALA A 152 -13.40 2.83 -15.85
N ASP A 153 -14.22 1.81 -15.59
CA ASP A 153 -15.68 1.93 -15.65
C ASP A 153 -16.30 2.51 -14.37
N TYR A 154 -15.63 2.36 -13.22
CA TYR A 154 -16.09 2.85 -11.92
C TYR A 154 -15.01 3.73 -11.24
N PRO A 155 -14.73 4.94 -11.78
CA PRO A 155 -13.62 5.78 -11.32
C PRO A 155 -13.77 6.30 -9.88
N ASP A 156 -14.98 6.24 -9.31
CA ASP A 156 -15.25 6.62 -7.91
C ASP A 156 -15.13 5.44 -6.93
N VAL A 157 -14.76 4.25 -7.42
CA VAL A 157 -14.57 3.02 -6.62
C VAL A 157 -13.09 2.65 -6.60
N LEU A 158 -12.56 2.40 -5.41
CA LEU A 158 -11.19 1.89 -5.24
C LEU A 158 -11.16 0.38 -5.43
N PHE A 159 -10.31 -0.12 -6.33
CA PHE A 159 -10.10 -1.54 -6.55
C PHE A 159 -8.74 -1.97 -5.97
N ILE A 160 -8.77 -2.97 -5.08
CA ILE A 160 -7.56 -3.49 -4.44
C ILE A 160 -7.15 -4.78 -5.14
N TYR A 161 -5.98 -4.79 -5.76
CA TYR A 161 -5.35 -5.98 -6.29
C TYR A 161 -4.84 -6.86 -5.15
N MET A 162 -4.74 -8.16 -5.40
CA MET A 162 -4.20 -9.10 -4.42
C MET A 162 -3.38 -10.19 -5.11
N THR A 163 -2.23 -10.54 -4.55
CA THR A 163 -1.45 -11.71 -4.97
C THR A 163 -2.09 -13.01 -4.49
N GLY A 164 -1.71 -14.15 -5.08
CA GLY A 164 -2.04 -15.46 -4.52
C GLY A 164 -1.32 -15.73 -3.19
N HIS A 165 -1.60 -16.89 -2.59
CA HIS A 165 -0.85 -17.42 -1.44
C HIS A 165 0.44 -18.15 -1.89
N LEU A 166 1.27 -18.57 -0.95
CA LEU A 166 2.44 -19.41 -1.22
C LEU A 166 2.05 -20.88 -1.38
N ASN A 167 2.77 -21.60 -2.24
CA ASN A 167 2.49 -23.02 -2.52
C ASN A 167 3.73 -23.91 -2.47
N GLY A 168 4.86 -23.41 -1.97
CA GLY A 168 6.12 -24.16 -1.91
C GLY A 168 6.89 -24.24 -3.22
N GLY A 169 6.46 -23.53 -4.27
CA GLY A 169 7.15 -23.49 -5.56
C GLY A 169 8.45 -22.66 -5.56
N GLY A 170 8.70 -21.87 -4.51
CA GLY A 170 9.85 -21.00 -4.39
C GLY A 170 9.83 -19.79 -5.34
N GLU A 171 10.96 -19.09 -5.41
CA GLU A 171 11.10 -17.84 -6.16
C GLU A 171 10.89 -18.03 -7.67
N ASP A 172 11.40 -19.13 -8.21
CA ASP A 172 11.23 -19.52 -9.62
C ASP A 172 9.89 -20.22 -9.90
N GLY A 173 9.08 -20.44 -8.85
CA GLY A 173 7.80 -21.11 -8.95
C GLY A 173 6.79 -20.34 -9.80
N ALA A 174 6.01 -21.05 -10.61
CA ALA A 174 5.04 -20.43 -11.53
C ALA A 174 4.07 -19.45 -10.84
N LEU A 175 3.65 -19.76 -9.62
CA LEU A 175 2.78 -18.88 -8.83
C LEU A 175 3.49 -17.59 -8.40
N ASN A 176 4.74 -17.66 -7.93
CA ASN A 176 5.50 -16.45 -7.60
C ASN A 176 5.70 -15.56 -8.83
N GLN A 177 5.97 -16.16 -9.99
CA GLN A 177 6.07 -15.42 -11.25
C GLN A 177 4.74 -14.75 -11.65
N ARG A 178 3.58 -15.32 -11.29
CA ARG A 178 2.27 -14.66 -11.48
C ARG A 178 2.01 -13.57 -10.45
N ASN A 179 2.45 -13.75 -9.21
CA ASN A 179 2.40 -12.70 -8.19
C ASN A 179 3.25 -11.50 -8.60
N ASN A 180 4.45 -11.72 -9.15
CA ASN A 180 5.30 -10.66 -9.69
C ASN A 180 4.61 -9.91 -10.84
N GLN A 181 3.87 -10.60 -11.72
CA GLN A 181 3.09 -9.92 -12.76
C GLN A 181 2.05 -8.95 -12.18
N ILE A 182 1.41 -9.30 -11.06
CA ILE A 182 0.46 -8.41 -10.35
C ILE A 182 1.21 -7.24 -9.71
N ARG A 183 2.34 -7.50 -9.03
CA ARG A 183 3.19 -6.47 -8.41
C ARG A 183 3.66 -5.44 -9.43
N ASP A 184 4.24 -5.91 -10.54
CA ASP A 184 4.73 -5.08 -11.63
C ASP A 184 3.62 -4.18 -12.20
N HIS A 185 2.41 -4.75 -12.39
CA HIS A 185 1.26 -3.97 -12.84
C HIS A 185 0.88 -2.88 -11.83
N CYS A 186 0.80 -3.22 -10.53
CA CYS A 186 0.40 -2.25 -9.51
C CYS A 186 1.42 -1.11 -9.40
N ILE A 187 2.73 -1.42 -9.42
CA ILE A 187 3.80 -0.43 -9.40
C ILE A 187 3.73 0.46 -10.65
N ALA A 188 3.56 -0.12 -11.84
CA ALA A 188 3.55 0.64 -13.09
C ALA A 188 2.32 1.55 -13.26
N ASN A 189 1.21 1.22 -12.59
CA ASN A 189 -0.08 1.92 -12.73
C ASN A 189 -0.52 2.65 -11.47
N ASN A 190 0.33 2.69 -10.43
CA ASN A 190 0.01 3.27 -9.13
C ASN A 190 -1.25 2.67 -8.48
N SER A 191 -1.49 1.38 -8.71
CA SER A 191 -2.64 0.68 -8.13
C SER A 191 -2.38 0.30 -6.67
N VAL A 192 -3.45 -0.06 -5.96
CA VAL A 192 -3.37 -0.58 -4.60
C VAL A 192 -3.19 -2.10 -4.63
N LEU A 193 -2.20 -2.63 -3.92
CA LEU A 193 -1.92 -4.06 -3.79
C LEU A 193 -1.94 -4.51 -2.33
N PHE A 194 -2.72 -5.55 -2.04
CA PHE A 194 -2.56 -6.35 -0.82
C PHE A 194 -1.74 -7.61 -1.14
N ASP A 195 -0.48 -7.62 -0.73
CA ASP A 195 0.49 -8.65 -1.10
C ASP A 195 0.47 -9.85 -0.13
N PHE A 196 -0.50 -10.72 -0.36
CA PHE A 196 -0.72 -11.93 0.43
C PHE A 196 0.48 -12.89 0.43
N ALA A 197 1.22 -12.94 -0.68
CA ALA A 197 2.36 -13.85 -0.83
C ALA A 197 3.59 -13.29 -0.13
N ASP A 198 3.80 -11.98 -0.18
CA ASP A 198 4.89 -11.33 0.52
C ASP A 198 4.72 -11.47 2.04
N ILE A 199 3.54 -11.16 2.59
CA ILE A 199 3.27 -11.35 4.03
C ILE A 199 3.54 -12.80 4.47
N GLU A 200 3.28 -13.79 3.61
CA GLU A 200 3.54 -15.21 3.89
C GLU A 200 5.00 -15.64 3.75
N SER A 201 5.83 -14.81 3.12
CA SER A 201 7.24 -15.10 2.83
C SER A 201 8.19 -14.66 3.92
N TYR A 202 7.71 -13.89 4.92
CA TYR A 202 8.53 -13.37 6.00
C TYR A 202 7.96 -13.69 7.38
N ASP A 203 8.85 -13.90 8.36
CA ASP A 203 8.47 -13.82 9.75
C ASP A 203 8.47 -12.35 10.25
N PRO A 204 7.93 -12.06 11.45
CA PRO A 204 7.91 -10.70 11.98
C PRO A 204 9.28 -10.06 12.26
N ASP A 205 10.36 -10.85 12.27
CA ASP A 205 11.72 -10.33 12.43
C ASP A 205 12.36 -9.99 11.07
N GLY A 206 11.63 -10.20 9.96
CA GLY A 206 12.08 -9.93 8.60
C GLY A 206 12.91 -11.06 7.98
N ASN A 207 12.92 -12.26 8.57
CA ASN A 207 13.58 -13.40 7.94
C ASN A 207 12.74 -13.90 6.77
N TYR A 208 13.38 -14.12 5.62
CA TYR A 208 12.74 -14.55 4.39
C TYR A 208 12.73 -16.08 4.24
N PHE A 209 11.64 -16.64 3.69
CA PHE A 209 11.42 -18.08 3.59
C PHE A 209 10.96 -18.58 2.21
N LEU A 210 10.66 -17.71 1.24
CA LEU A 210 10.22 -18.17 -0.08
C LEU A 210 11.33 -18.91 -0.83
N ASP A 211 12.59 -18.49 -0.67
CA ASP A 211 13.80 -19.19 -1.15
C ASP A 211 13.95 -20.61 -0.57
N ARG A 212 13.29 -20.88 0.56
CA ARG A 212 13.25 -22.16 1.25
C ARG A 212 11.95 -22.94 0.98
N GLY A 213 11.20 -22.58 -0.06
CA GLY A 213 9.98 -23.28 -0.45
C GLY A 213 8.85 -23.11 0.55
N ALA A 214 8.70 -21.90 1.13
CA ALA A 214 7.57 -21.59 2.01
C ALA A 214 6.20 -21.85 1.36
N THR A 215 5.23 -22.25 2.18
CA THR A 215 3.84 -22.54 1.81
C THR A 215 2.87 -21.67 2.63
N ASP A 216 1.62 -21.58 2.19
CA ASP A 216 0.52 -20.94 2.92
C ASP A 216 0.30 -21.49 4.34
N SER A 217 0.70 -22.74 4.58
CA SER A 217 0.72 -23.37 5.90
C SER A 217 1.90 -22.96 6.81
N CYS A 218 2.70 -21.98 6.39
CA CYS A 218 3.93 -21.50 7.04
C CYS A 218 5.06 -22.53 7.10
N ASN A 219 4.93 -23.68 6.41
CA ASN A 219 6.00 -24.68 6.30
C ASN A 219 7.04 -24.21 5.28
N TYR A 220 8.31 -24.52 5.53
CA TYR A 220 9.45 -24.33 4.63
C TYR A 220 10.42 -25.52 4.74
N ASP A 221 11.46 -25.61 3.89
CA ASP A 221 12.52 -26.63 4.00
C ASP A 221 13.39 -26.39 5.25
N GLY A 222 12.99 -27.04 6.33
CA GLY A 222 13.63 -26.98 7.63
C GLY A 222 12.67 -26.81 8.81
N GLY A 223 11.39 -26.53 8.58
CA GLY A 223 10.40 -26.44 9.65
C GLY A 223 9.16 -25.62 9.33
N ASN A 224 8.68 -24.88 10.33
CA ASN A 224 7.50 -24.01 10.24
C ASN A 224 7.81 -22.67 10.92
N TRP A 225 7.96 -21.62 10.11
CA TRP A 225 8.49 -20.34 10.59
C TRP A 225 7.57 -19.69 11.62
N ALA A 226 6.25 -19.90 11.49
CA ALA A 226 5.28 -19.33 12.40
C ALA A 226 5.29 -20.02 13.77
N ASP A 227 5.35 -21.36 13.80
CA ASP A 227 5.46 -22.11 15.05
C ASP A 227 6.79 -21.79 15.77
N GLU A 228 7.88 -21.70 15.00
CA GLU A 228 9.22 -21.35 15.50
C GLU A 228 9.25 -19.95 16.11
N TRP A 229 8.79 -18.93 15.37
CA TRP A 229 8.75 -17.55 15.86
C TRP A 229 7.86 -17.43 17.11
N CYS A 230 6.67 -18.03 17.10
CA CYS A 230 5.77 -18.00 18.25
C CYS A 230 6.31 -18.75 19.49
N SER A 231 7.20 -19.73 19.31
CA SER A 231 7.80 -20.44 20.44
C SER A 231 8.75 -19.57 21.27
N VAL A 232 9.33 -18.53 20.65
CA VAL A 232 10.26 -17.59 21.29
C VAL A 232 9.66 -16.20 21.51
N ASN A 233 8.60 -15.84 20.77
CA ASN A 233 7.89 -14.56 20.86
C ASN A 233 6.40 -14.76 21.22
N PRO A 234 6.07 -15.26 22.42
CA PRO A 234 4.68 -15.39 22.83
C PRO A 234 4.01 -14.02 22.97
N GLY A 235 2.79 -13.88 22.46
CA GLY A 235 2.05 -12.62 22.56
C GLY A 235 0.83 -12.60 21.64
N ASP A 236 0.25 -11.40 21.48
CA ASP A 236 -1.00 -11.21 20.74
C ASP A 236 -0.87 -11.55 19.24
N LEU A 237 0.32 -11.40 18.66
CA LEU A 237 0.60 -11.87 17.30
C LEU A 237 0.44 -13.39 17.15
N CYS A 238 0.65 -14.15 18.22
CA CYS A 238 0.50 -15.60 18.26
C CYS A 238 -0.86 -16.05 18.84
N ALA A 239 -1.79 -15.13 19.06
CA ALA A 239 -3.11 -15.45 19.58
C ALA A 239 -3.80 -16.50 18.70
N SER A 240 -4.26 -17.58 19.33
CA SER A 240 -4.87 -18.71 18.64
C SER A 240 -6.16 -18.29 17.92
N CYS A 241 -6.27 -18.66 16.65
CA CYS A 241 -7.48 -18.54 15.87
C CYS A 241 -7.59 -19.67 14.84
N SER A 242 -8.78 -19.87 14.29
CA SER A 242 -9.00 -20.84 13.21
C SER A 242 -8.58 -20.24 11.87
N CYS A 243 -7.27 -20.17 11.63
CA CYS A 243 -6.70 -19.66 10.39
C CYS A 243 -6.79 -20.70 9.27
N ALA A 244 -7.60 -20.44 8.24
CA ALA A 244 -7.82 -21.41 7.14
C ALA A 244 -6.50 -21.73 6.41
N HIS A 245 -6.15 -23.01 6.32
CA HIS A 245 -4.93 -23.55 5.66
C HIS A 245 -3.60 -23.04 6.22
N SER A 246 -3.61 -22.26 7.30
CA SER A 246 -2.44 -21.53 7.76
C SER A 246 -2.32 -21.54 9.28
N LYS A 247 -1.35 -20.78 9.82
CA LYS A 247 -1.08 -20.64 11.25
C LYS A 247 -1.70 -19.36 11.81
N PRO A 248 -2.06 -19.32 13.10
CA PRO A 248 -2.64 -18.12 13.71
C PRO A 248 -1.83 -16.84 13.49
N LEU A 249 -0.49 -16.93 13.58
CA LEU A 249 0.41 -15.81 13.34
C LEU A 249 0.17 -15.14 11.98
N ASN A 250 0.06 -15.94 10.92
CA ASN A 250 -0.11 -15.42 9.57
C ASN A 250 -1.46 -14.71 9.38
N CYS A 251 -2.55 -15.24 9.95
CA CYS A 251 -3.83 -14.52 10.00
C CYS A 251 -3.72 -13.21 10.78
N ASN A 252 -3.03 -13.20 11.93
CA ASN A 252 -2.85 -12.00 12.74
C ASN A 252 -2.07 -10.91 11.99
N LEU A 253 -1.00 -11.28 11.27
CA LEU A 253 -0.24 -10.35 10.43
C LEU A 253 -1.12 -9.76 9.33
N LYS A 254 -1.89 -10.58 8.62
CA LYS A 254 -2.80 -10.13 7.56
C LYS A 254 -3.92 -9.23 8.06
N GLY A 255 -4.44 -9.49 9.26
CA GLY A 255 -5.42 -8.62 9.89
C GLY A 255 -4.84 -7.24 10.24
N ARG A 256 -3.57 -7.18 10.65
CA ARG A 256 -2.88 -5.91 10.93
C ARG A 256 -2.56 -5.17 9.63
N ALA A 257 -2.05 -5.87 8.62
CA ALA A 257 -1.84 -5.34 7.28
C ALA A 257 -3.12 -4.77 6.66
N PHE A 258 -4.28 -5.37 6.93
CA PHE A 258 -5.56 -4.82 6.52
C PHE A 258 -5.82 -3.43 7.11
N TRP A 259 -5.65 -3.25 8.42
CA TRP A 259 -5.87 -1.93 9.04
C TRP A 259 -4.82 -0.90 8.63
N TRP A 260 -3.57 -1.32 8.39
CA TRP A 260 -2.55 -0.49 7.78
C TRP A 260 -2.98 0.00 6.39
N MET A 261 -3.45 -0.92 5.53
CA MET A 261 -4.02 -0.57 4.22
C MET A 261 -5.14 0.45 4.34
N MET A 262 -6.11 0.21 5.24
CA MET A 262 -7.23 1.12 5.42
C MET A 262 -6.77 2.55 5.81
N ALA A 263 -5.75 2.67 6.67
CA ALA A 263 -5.16 3.95 7.03
C ALA A 263 -4.42 4.61 5.85
N ARG A 264 -3.62 3.86 5.09
CA ARG A 264 -2.95 4.36 3.87
C ARG A 264 -3.96 4.90 2.86
N LEU A 265 -5.04 4.14 2.61
CA LEU A 265 -6.12 4.56 1.72
C LEU A 265 -6.83 5.83 2.22
N ALA A 266 -6.96 6.00 3.54
CA ALA A 266 -7.55 7.21 4.12
C ALA A 266 -6.67 8.46 3.95
N GLY A 267 -5.41 8.29 3.56
CA GLY A 267 -4.46 9.37 3.28
C GLY A 267 -3.25 9.41 4.21
N TRP A 268 -3.05 8.40 5.06
CA TRP A 268 -1.82 8.26 5.82
C TRP A 268 -0.65 8.01 4.86
N ASP A 269 0.43 8.75 5.03
CA ASP A 269 1.65 8.64 4.22
C ASP A 269 2.43 7.34 4.49
N GLY A 270 2.13 6.65 5.59
CA GLY A 270 2.82 5.42 6.00
C GLY A 270 4.07 5.67 6.83
N ARG A 271 4.29 6.90 7.30
CA ARG A 271 5.37 7.26 8.23
C ARG A 271 4.80 7.30 9.64
N SER A 272 5.52 6.74 10.62
CA SER A 272 5.11 6.82 12.02
C SER A 272 5.43 8.22 12.59
N ASP A 273 4.52 8.80 13.37
CA ASP A 273 4.76 10.04 14.15
C ASP A 273 5.91 9.90 15.18
N SER A 274 6.38 8.67 15.40
CA SER A 274 7.36 8.31 16.44
C SER A 274 8.82 8.37 15.97
N GLN A 275 9.07 8.61 14.68
CA GLN A 275 10.41 8.97 14.24
C GLN A 275 10.51 10.50 14.25
N PRO A 276 11.44 11.13 14.99
CA PRO A 276 11.79 12.51 14.67
C PRO A 276 12.14 12.52 13.19
N GLU A 277 11.53 13.40 12.39
CA GLU A 277 11.83 13.57 10.96
C GLU A 277 13.34 13.41 10.78
N GLN A 278 13.77 12.27 10.23
CA GLN A 278 15.18 12.08 9.94
C GLN A 278 15.40 12.89 8.67
N LEU A 279 15.71 14.17 8.87
CA LEU A 279 16.00 15.11 7.79
C LEU A 279 17.05 14.47 6.87
N ILE A 280 16.61 14.08 5.67
CA ILE A 280 17.51 13.52 4.67
C ILE A 280 18.23 14.71 4.05
N CYS A 281 19.55 14.75 4.21
CA CYS A 281 20.32 15.84 3.63
C CYS A 281 20.16 15.86 2.11
N GLY A 282 19.77 17.01 1.55
CA GLY A 282 19.45 17.14 0.13
C GLY A 282 18.02 16.87 -0.27
N ASP A 283 17.18 16.32 0.63
CA ASP A 283 15.74 16.16 0.42
C ASP A 283 15.03 17.44 0.86
N VAL A 284 14.92 18.39 -0.06
CA VAL A 284 14.33 19.71 0.23
C VAL A 284 12.83 19.74 -0.03
N THR A 285 12.28 18.66 -0.62
CA THR A 285 10.84 18.43 -0.82
C THR A 285 10.19 17.60 0.29
N ASP A 286 10.98 16.91 1.12
CA ASP A 286 10.54 15.95 2.16
C ASP A 286 9.77 14.75 1.60
N ASP A 287 10.08 14.36 0.37
CA ASP A 287 9.44 13.20 -0.28
C ASP A 287 10.16 11.87 0.04
N GLY A 288 11.29 11.93 0.75
CA GLY A 288 12.09 10.78 1.15
C GLY A 288 13.17 10.41 0.15
N ALA A 289 13.34 11.14 -0.96
CA ALA A 289 14.30 10.83 -2.01
C ALA A 289 15.10 12.05 -2.47
N VAL A 290 16.44 11.94 -2.49
CA VAL A 290 17.31 13.01 -3.01
C VAL A 290 17.45 12.89 -4.53
N ASN A 291 16.80 13.77 -5.28
CA ASN A 291 16.72 13.67 -6.74
C ASN A 291 16.68 15.04 -7.46
N THR A 292 16.41 15.04 -8.77
CA THR A 292 16.42 16.28 -9.57
C THR A 292 15.31 17.28 -9.22
N VAL A 293 14.24 16.83 -8.56
CA VAL A 293 13.17 17.71 -8.06
C VAL A 293 13.69 18.58 -6.92
N ASP A 294 14.43 17.99 -5.98
CA ASP A 294 15.15 18.71 -4.91
C ASP A 294 16.09 19.75 -5.47
N LEU A 295 16.89 19.35 -6.47
CA LEU A 295 17.83 20.25 -7.13
C LEU A 295 17.14 21.48 -7.71
N VAL A 296 16.02 21.27 -8.42
CA VAL A 296 15.26 22.36 -9.02
C VAL A 296 14.65 23.26 -7.96
N LEU A 297 14.13 22.69 -6.87
CA LEU A 297 13.56 23.47 -5.77
C LEU A 297 14.64 24.27 -5.03
N LEU A 298 15.77 23.65 -4.69
CA LEU A 298 16.90 24.30 -4.02
C LEU A 298 17.47 25.44 -4.87
N LEU A 299 17.63 25.22 -6.19
CA LEU A 299 18.06 26.27 -7.12
C LEU A 299 17.10 27.47 -7.13
N LYS A 300 15.78 27.21 -7.16
CA LYS A 300 14.77 28.27 -7.11
C LYS A 300 14.74 28.98 -5.75
N HIS A 301 14.96 28.23 -4.67
CA HIS A 301 15.06 28.76 -3.32
C HIS A 301 16.21 29.76 -3.21
N CYS A 302 17.40 29.46 -3.75
CA CYS A 302 18.54 30.40 -3.77
C CYS A 302 18.23 31.72 -4.52
N VAL A 303 17.33 31.69 -5.50
CA VAL A 303 16.95 32.89 -6.28
C VAL A 303 15.83 33.68 -5.60
N SER A 304 14.86 33.00 -5.01
CA SER A 304 13.68 33.61 -4.40
C SER A 304 13.14 32.73 -3.26
N PRO A 305 13.71 32.79 -2.04
CA PRO A 305 13.35 31.92 -0.93
C PRO A 305 11.86 31.98 -0.57
N ALA A 306 11.31 33.19 -0.46
CA ALA A 306 9.92 33.41 -0.08
C ALA A 306 8.89 32.90 -1.12
N GLY A 307 9.31 32.73 -2.37
CA GLY A 307 8.46 32.20 -3.46
C GLY A 307 8.63 30.70 -3.69
N ASN A 308 9.64 30.08 -3.06
CA ASN A 308 10.00 28.68 -3.25
C ASN A 308 10.48 28.12 -1.90
N PRO A 309 9.59 28.01 -0.90
CA PRO A 309 9.96 27.45 0.40
C PRO A 309 10.44 26.00 0.22
N ILE A 310 11.44 25.63 1.01
CA ILE A 310 11.86 24.23 1.17
C ILE A 310 11.28 23.68 2.47
N ALA A 311 11.19 22.35 2.56
CA ALA A 311 10.58 21.68 3.71
C ALA A 311 11.32 22.01 5.02
N HIS A 312 12.66 22.01 5.00
CA HIS A 312 13.47 22.32 6.17
C HIS A 312 14.79 23.01 5.77
N GLU A 313 15.22 24.05 6.51
CA GLU A 313 16.46 24.78 6.18
C GLU A 313 17.70 23.88 6.21
N CYS A 314 17.76 22.95 7.17
CA CYS A 314 18.87 22.01 7.25
C CYS A 314 19.03 21.14 6.01
N THR A 315 17.96 20.72 5.34
CA THR A 315 18.11 19.83 4.17
C THR A 315 18.66 20.55 2.95
N GLY A 316 18.60 21.89 2.95
CA GLY A 316 19.16 22.75 1.89
C GLY A 316 20.54 23.35 2.19
N ASP A 317 21.03 23.30 3.45
CA ASP A 317 22.38 23.75 3.85
C ASP A 317 23.37 22.58 3.75
N ILE A 318 23.66 22.17 2.52
CA ILE A 318 24.33 20.92 2.17
C ILE A 318 25.78 20.86 2.67
N ASP A 319 26.46 22.01 2.74
CA ASP A 319 27.83 22.11 3.27
C ASP A 319 27.90 22.40 4.78
N GLY A 320 26.73 22.64 5.39
CA GLY A 320 26.56 22.89 6.81
C GLY A 320 27.19 24.17 7.34
N ASN A 321 27.33 25.19 6.49
CA ASN A 321 27.92 26.47 6.87
C ASN A 321 26.92 27.45 7.52
N GLY A 322 25.63 27.07 7.58
CA GLY A 322 24.53 27.88 8.09
C GLY A 322 23.88 28.78 7.03
N HIS A 323 24.18 28.58 5.75
CA HIS A 323 23.68 29.40 4.65
C HIS A 323 23.40 28.59 3.39
N ILE A 324 22.13 28.59 2.97
CA ILE A 324 21.71 28.02 1.69
C ILE A 324 22.12 28.92 0.52
N SER A 325 22.98 28.39 -0.35
CA SER A 325 23.64 29.13 -1.42
C SER A 325 23.77 28.31 -2.70
N THR A 326 24.31 28.91 -3.76
CA THR A 326 24.61 28.19 -5.00
C THR A 326 25.68 27.11 -4.84
N LEU A 327 26.45 27.13 -3.75
CA LEU A 327 27.41 26.07 -3.43
C LEU A 327 26.68 24.78 -3.04
N ASP A 328 25.61 24.90 -2.25
CA ASP A 328 24.76 23.79 -1.84
C ASP A 328 24.07 23.12 -3.03
N VAL A 329 23.60 23.93 -3.98
CA VAL A 329 23.10 23.45 -5.27
C VAL A 329 24.16 22.63 -6.02
N LEU A 330 25.42 23.09 -6.04
CA LEU A 330 26.49 22.39 -6.74
C LEU A 330 26.84 21.05 -6.08
N LEU A 331 26.82 21.00 -4.75
CA LEU A 331 27.04 19.77 -3.99
C LEU A 331 25.91 18.77 -4.21
N LEU A 332 24.66 19.24 -4.23
CA LEU A 332 23.50 18.41 -4.53
C LEU A 332 23.56 17.83 -5.96
N ILE A 333 24.01 18.61 -6.96
CA ILE A 333 24.29 18.10 -8.32
C ILE A 333 25.32 16.97 -8.27
N GLY A 334 26.41 17.16 -7.51
CA GLY A 334 27.47 16.16 -7.36
C GLY A 334 26.94 14.85 -6.78
N SER A 335 26.14 14.93 -5.71
CA SER A 335 25.56 13.75 -5.07
C SER A 335 24.51 13.06 -5.94
N ILE A 336 23.70 13.78 -6.73
CA ILE A 336 22.73 13.14 -7.64
C ILE A 336 23.46 12.38 -8.76
N ALA A 337 24.62 12.88 -9.20
CA ALA A 337 25.41 12.25 -10.24
C ALA A 337 26.25 11.06 -9.74
N ASP A 338 26.81 11.18 -8.54
CA ASP A 338 27.65 10.16 -7.89
C ASP A 338 27.58 10.33 -6.35
N PRO A 339 26.62 9.66 -5.68
CA PRO A 339 26.42 9.78 -4.24
C PRO A 339 27.62 9.33 -3.41
N ASP A 340 28.36 8.32 -3.87
CA ASP A 340 29.51 7.75 -3.16
C ASP A 340 30.72 8.69 -3.19
N ALA A 341 30.91 9.41 -4.31
CA ALA A 341 31.98 10.39 -4.44
C ALA A 341 31.67 11.74 -3.78
N HIS A 342 30.38 12.07 -3.63
CA HIS A 342 29.91 13.36 -3.09
C HIS A 342 28.86 13.16 -1.99
N PRO A 343 29.24 12.58 -0.84
CA PRO A 343 28.32 12.41 0.27
C PRO A 343 27.84 13.77 0.77
N LEU A 344 26.54 13.87 1.02
CA LEU A 344 25.92 15.08 1.55
C LEU A 344 26.07 15.13 3.08
N SER A 345 26.33 16.31 3.63
CA SER A 345 26.55 16.51 5.06
C SER A 345 25.93 17.83 5.51
N CYS A 346 24.61 17.82 5.66
CA CYS A 346 23.85 19.00 6.00
C CYS A 346 24.16 19.49 7.41
N GLY A 347 24.14 20.80 7.60
CA GLY A 347 24.40 21.43 8.89
C GLY A 347 23.14 21.85 9.64
N CYS A 348 22.90 21.17 10.75
CA CYS A 348 22.38 21.72 11.99
C CYS A 348 22.81 20.84 13.17
#